data_AF-A0A3Q2P2I0-F1
#
_entry.id   AF-A0A3Q2P2I0-F1
#
_cell.length_a   1.000
_cell.length_b   1.000
_cell.length_c   1.000
_cell.angle_alpha   90.00
_cell.angle_beta   90.00
_cell.angle_gamma   90.00
#
_symmetry.space_group_name_H-M   'P 1'
#
loop_
_entity.id
_entity.type
_entity.pdbx_description
1 polymer ?
#
loop_
_entity_poly.entity_id
_entity_poly.type
_entity_poly.pdbx_seq_one_letter_code
_entity_poly.pdbx_strand_id
1 'polypeptide(L)'
;MVPGAPSTTTAAATTMLPASEAAKIYQTNYVRNSRAIGVLWAIFTILFAIVNVVCFIQPYWIGDGADTPQVGYFGLFHYCIGNGLSRDLLCQGSFAEFNSIPSGAFKAASVFIGMSMVLVLTCIGCFALFFFCSTGTVYKICGWMQLAAGTSLILGCMIYPDGWDSDEVKRMCGEQTDKYTLGACSVRWAYILAIMGIMDALILSFLAFVLGNRQDNLMSEELLGEKTGNNVI
;
A
#
# COMPACT_ATOMS: atom_id res chain seq x y z
N MET A 1 -66.99 30.32 39.89
CA MET A 1 -66.13 30.55 38.71
C MET A 1 -64.74 30.87 39.23
N VAL A 2 -63.86 29.87 39.24
CA VAL A 2 -62.47 29.97 39.72
C VAL A 2 -61.58 30.10 38.48
N PRO A 3 -60.74 31.14 38.34
CA PRO A 3 -59.79 31.23 37.24
C PRO A 3 -58.39 30.75 37.66
N GLY A 4 -57.81 29.90 36.80
CA GLY A 4 -56.38 29.90 36.48
C GLY A 4 -55.44 29.11 37.39
N ALA A 5 -55.17 27.85 37.03
CA ALA A 5 -53.94 27.18 37.38
C ALA A 5 -52.79 27.66 36.48
N PRO A 6 -51.57 27.88 37.00
CA PRO A 6 -50.36 27.77 36.21
C PRO A 6 -49.68 26.43 36.49
N SER A 7 -49.47 25.72 35.39
CA SER A 7 -48.71 24.49 35.20
C SER A 7 -47.34 24.49 35.89
N THR A 8 -47.06 23.43 36.63
CA THR A 8 -45.72 22.97 36.99
C THR A 8 -44.93 22.65 35.72
N THR A 9 -44.03 23.53 35.31
CA THR A 9 -42.99 23.20 34.33
C THR A 9 -41.86 22.51 35.07
N THR A 10 -41.86 21.19 35.07
CA THR A 10 -40.70 20.38 35.44
C THR A 10 -39.61 20.65 34.42
N ALA A 11 -38.68 21.56 34.73
CA ALA A 11 -37.46 21.71 33.97
C ALA A 11 -36.71 20.38 34.06
N ALA A 12 -36.68 19.63 32.96
CA ALA A 12 -35.77 18.51 32.79
C ALA A 12 -34.35 19.07 32.96
N ALA A 13 -33.75 18.80 34.11
CA ALA A 13 -32.34 19.10 34.33
C ALA A 13 -31.55 18.26 33.34
N THR A 14 -31.16 18.87 32.22
CA THR A 14 -30.08 18.37 31.36
C THR A 14 -28.89 18.15 32.28
N THR A 15 -28.65 16.90 32.68
CA THR A 15 -27.50 16.53 33.49
C THR A 15 -26.27 16.74 32.61
N MET A 16 -25.76 17.97 32.59
CA MET A 16 -24.49 18.26 31.94
C MET A 16 -23.44 17.51 32.72
N LEU A 17 -22.94 16.43 32.12
CA LEU A 17 -21.84 15.66 32.69
C LEU A 17 -20.68 16.62 33.00
N PRO A 18 -20.03 16.50 34.17
CA PRO A 18 -18.85 17.28 34.48
C PRO A 18 -17.84 17.16 33.33
N ALA A 19 -17.16 18.25 32.97
CA ALA A 19 -16.26 18.28 31.81
C ALA A 19 -15.21 17.16 31.82
N SER A 20 -14.79 16.71 33.01
CA SER A 20 -13.88 15.58 33.21
C SER A 20 -14.48 14.21 32.86
N GLU A 21 -15.77 13.98 33.11
CA GLU A 21 -16.47 12.73 32.77
C GLU A 21 -16.80 12.67 31.27
N ALA A 22 -17.20 13.80 30.69
CA ALA A 22 -17.40 13.92 29.24
C ALA A 22 -16.08 13.68 28.47
N ALA A 23 -14.96 14.23 28.97
CA ALA A 23 -13.63 14.00 28.39
C ALA A 23 -13.20 12.52 28.47
N LYS A 24 -13.42 11.84 29.60
CA LYS A 24 -13.10 10.40 29.75
C LYS A 24 -13.92 9.51 28.81
N ILE A 25 -15.21 9.79 28.63
CA ILE A 25 -16.08 9.03 27.71
C ILE A 25 -15.64 9.26 26.25
N TYR A 26 -15.30 10.51 25.90
CA TYR A 26 -14.78 10.82 24.56
C TYR A 26 -13.45 10.10 24.30
N GLN A 27 -12.50 10.18 25.23
CA GLN A 27 -11.21 9.48 25.15
C GLN A 27 -11.37 7.96 25.00
N THR A 28 -12.29 7.34 25.74
CA THR A 28 -12.52 5.88 25.68
C THR A 28 -13.06 5.44 24.32
N ASN A 29 -14.08 6.13 23.79
CA ASN A 29 -14.62 5.84 22.45
C ASN A 29 -13.59 6.11 21.36
N TYR A 30 -12.79 7.15 21.55
CA TYR A 30 -11.73 7.55 20.64
C TYR A 30 -10.61 6.50 20.56
N VAL A 31 -10.14 5.97 21.68
CA VAL A 31 -9.12 4.90 21.73
C VAL A 31 -9.64 3.60 21.11
N ARG A 32 -10.92 3.26 21.31
CA ARG A 32 -11.51 2.07 20.66
C ARG A 32 -11.57 2.22 19.14
N ASN A 33 -11.94 3.41 18.66
CA ASN A 33 -11.98 3.70 17.23
C ASN A 33 -10.58 3.74 16.60
N SER A 34 -9.57 4.30 17.29
CA SER A 34 -8.20 4.33 16.78
C SER A 34 -7.59 2.93 16.69
N ARG A 35 -7.87 2.04 17.65
CA ARG A 35 -7.45 0.63 17.60
C ARG A 35 -8.08 -0.11 16.42
N ALA A 36 -9.36 0.11 16.14
CA ALA A 36 -10.03 -0.48 14.99
C ALA A 36 -9.39 -0.04 13.66
N ILE A 37 -9.06 1.26 13.53
CA ILE A 37 -8.35 1.80 12.36
C ILE A 37 -6.94 1.19 12.25
N GLY A 38 -6.24 1.00 13.37
CA GLY A 38 -4.93 0.33 13.39
C GLY A 38 -4.98 -1.12 12.91
N VAL A 39 -6.00 -1.88 13.32
CA VAL A 39 -6.21 -3.26 12.83
C VAL A 39 -6.51 -3.27 11.33
N LEU A 40 -7.38 -2.36 10.87
CA LEU A 40 -7.69 -2.23 9.44
C LEU A 40 -6.44 -1.89 8.62
N TRP A 41 -5.61 -0.97 9.12
CA TRP A 41 -4.34 -0.62 8.50
C TRP A 41 -3.39 -1.82 8.44
N ALA A 42 -3.31 -2.63 9.50
CA ALA A 42 -2.49 -3.84 9.49
C ALA A 42 -2.96 -4.87 8.46
N ILE A 43 -4.29 -5.07 8.34
CA ILE A 43 -4.88 -5.97 7.34
C ILE A 43 -4.54 -5.49 5.92
N PHE A 44 -4.77 -4.22 5.61
CA PHE A 44 -4.44 -3.67 4.29
C PHE A 44 -2.95 -3.72 4.01
N THR A 45 -2.08 -3.53 5.01
CA THR A 45 -0.62 -3.69 4.84
C THR A 45 -0.24 -5.11 4.44
N ILE A 46 -0.90 -6.13 5.01
CA ILE A 46 -0.67 -7.53 4.64
C ILE A 46 -1.16 -7.80 3.21
N LEU A 47 -2.34 -7.29 2.84
CA LEU A 47 -2.86 -7.41 1.48
C LEU A 47 -1.93 -6.74 0.47
N PHE A 48 -1.41 -5.55 0.80
CA PHE A 48 -0.44 -4.84 -0.02
C PHE A 48 0.85 -5.63 -0.22
N ALA A 49 1.33 -6.33 0.81
CA ALA A 49 2.51 -7.19 0.70
C ALA A 49 2.26 -8.36 -0.26
N ILE A 50 1.08 -8.99 -0.18
CA ILE A 50 0.69 -10.06 -1.10
C ILE A 50 0.67 -9.54 -2.53
N VAL A 51 0.06 -8.36 -2.77
CA VAL A 51 0.05 -7.73 -4.09
C VAL A 51 1.47 -7.46 -4.60
N ASN A 52 2.38 -6.93 -3.77
CA ASN A 52 3.77 -6.69 -4.16
C ASN A 52 4.50 -7.98 -4.54
N VAL A 53 4.36 -9.04 -3.75
CA VAL A 53 4.97 -10.35 -4.03
C VAL A 53 4.42 -10.92 -5.34
N VAL A 54 3.11 -10.84 -5.54
CA VAL A 54 2.45 -11.27 -6.78
C VAL A 54 2.96 -10.47 -7.97
N CYS A 55 2.98 -9.14 -7.90
CA CYS A 55 3.48 -8.29 -8.98
C CYS A 55 4.94 -8.55 -9.32
N PHE A 56 5.78 -8.84 -8.31
CA PHE A 56 7.19 -9.13 -8.52
C PHE A 56 7.42 -10.49 -9.20
N ILE A 57 6.70 -11.53 -8.79
CA ILE A 57 6.93 -12.91 -9.26
C ILE A 57 6.19 -13.20 -10.57
N GLN A 58 4.99 -12.66 -10.75
CA GLN A 58 4.09 -13.10 -11.82
C GLN A 58 4.48 -12.49 -13.17
N PRO A 59 4.65 -13.31 -14.22
CA PRO A 59 5.13 -12.86 -15.51
C PRO A 59 4.03 -12.28 -16.42
N TYR A 60 2.92 -11.83 -15.84
CA TYR A 60 1.73 -11.38 -16.57
C TYR A 60 1.60 -9.85 -16.53
N TRP A 61 2.66 -9.15 -16.94
CA TRP A 61 2.66 -7.69 -17.03
C TRP A 61 2.19 -7.23 -18.41
N ILE A 62 2.76 -7.79 -19.47
CA ILE A 62 2.30 -7.66 -20.85
C ILE A 62 2.21 -9.05 -21.48
N GLY A 63 1.42 -9.19 -22.54
CA GLY A 63 1.42 -10.42 -23.30
C GLY A 63 0.70 -10.32 -24.62
N ASP A 64 0.50 -11.49 -25.22
CA ASP A 64 -0.14 -11.64 -26.52
C ASP A 64 -1.55 -11.02 -26.54
N GLY A 65 -1.93 -10.56 -27.72
CA GLY A 65 -3.22 -9.95 -28.04
C GLY A 65 -3.91 -10.72 -29.18
N ALA A 66 -5.06 -10.23 -29.64
CA ALA A 66 -5.78 -10.89 -30.74
C ALA A 66 -4.99 -10.89 -32.06
N ASP A 67 -4.18 -9.85 -32.28
CA ASP A 67 -3.46 -9.59 -33.53
C ASP A 67 -1.96 -9.92 -33.45
N THR A 68 -1.49 -10.54 -32.36
CA THR A 68 -0.06 -10.84 -32.20
C THR A 68 0.39 -12.04 -33.03
N PRO A 69 1.59 -11.98 -33.67
CA PRO A 69 2.12 -13.09 -34.45
C PRO A 69 2.46 -14.34 -33.63
N GLN A 70 2.77 -14.18 -32.34
CA GLN A 70 3.19 -15.25 -31.44
C GLN A 70 2.50 -15.10 -30.09
N VAL A 71 2.13 -16.23 -29.48
CA VAL A 71 1.60 -16.26 -28.11
C VAL A 71 2.74 -16.11 -27.11
N GLY A 72 2.50 -15.44 -25.99
CA GLY A 72 3.54 -15.21 -25.02
C GLY A 72 3.19 -14.16 -23.98
N TYR A 73 4.05 -14.04 -22.98
CA TYR A 73 3.90 -13.07 -21.91
C TYR A 73 5.24 -12.68 -21.33
N PHE A 74 5.32 -11.44 -20.87
CA PHE A 74 6.50 -10.89 -20.21
C PHE A 74 6.12 -10.38 -18.83
N GLY A 75 6.97 -10.72 -17.87
CA GLY A 75 7.04 -10.11 -16.55
C GLY A 75 8.16 -9.08 -16.47
N LEU A 76 8.64 -8.90 -15.24
CA LEU A 76 9.78 -8.02 -14.91
C LEU A 76 11.12 -8.65 -15.33
N PHE A 77 11.34 -9.91 -15.00
CA PHE A 77 12.58 -10.64 -15.29
C PHE A 77 12.36 -12.01 -15.93
N HIS A 78 11.12 -12.52 -15.93
CA HIS A 78 10.75 -13.82 -16.51
C HIS A 78 9.75 -13.60 -17.64
N TYR A 79 9.98 -14.25 -18.78
CA TYR A 79 9.12 -14.15 -19.96
C TYR A 79 9.03 -15.50 -20.67
N CYS A 80 7.94 -15.73 -21.40
CA CYS A 80 7.74 -16.93 -22.20
C CYS A 80 7.20 -16.56 -23.57
N ILE A 81 7.83 -17.05 -24.63
CA ILE A 81 7.47 -16.75 -26.02
C ILE A 81 7.24 -18.07 -26.77
N GLY A 82 6.18 -18.15 -27.55
CA GLY A 82 5.88 -19.29 -28.41
C GLY A 82 6.76 -19.33 -29.66
N ASN A 83 7.18 -20.53 -30.07
CA ASN A 83 8.07 -20.70 -31.22
C ASN A 83 7.37 -20.62 -32.60
N GLY A 84 6.10 -20.20 -32.66
CA GLY A 84 5.30 -20.05 -33.88
C GLY A 84 4.87 -21.35 -34.60
N LEU A 85 5.62 -22.45 -34.43
CA LEU A 85 5.37 -23.74 -35.09
C LEU A 85 4.63 -24.76 -34.21
N SER A 86 4.88 -24.71 -32.90
CA SER A 86 4.28 -25.60 -31.88
C SER A 86 3.65 -24.75 -30.77
N ARG A 87 2.69 -25.32 -30.03
CA ARG A 87 2.09 -24.69 -28.84
C ARG A 87 3.03 -24.61 -27.62
N ASP A 88 4.29 -25.00 -27.80
CA ASP A 88 5.28 -24.97 -26.74
C ASP A 88 5.82 -23.54 -26.54
N LEU A 89 5.79 -23.09 -25.29
CA LEU A 89 6.36 -21.81 -24.87
C LEU A 89 7.79 -22.03 -24.37
N LEU A 90 8.73 -21.26 -24.91
CA LEU A 90 10.09 -21.19 -24.39
C LEU A 90 10.12 -20.12 -23.31
N CYS A 91 10.27 -20.54 -22.05
CA CYS A 91 10.39 -19.66 -20.90
C CYS A 91 11.85 -19.37 -20.59
N GLN A 92 12.18 -18.09 -20.42
CA GLN A 92 13.52 -17.61 -20.12
C GLN A 92 13.47 -16.51 -19.06
N GLY A 93 14.61 -16.34 -18.40
CA GLY A 93 14.83 -15.30 -17.41
C GLY A 93 14.69 -15.82 -15.98
N SER A 94 15.64 -15.39 -15.15
CA SER A 94 15.67 -15.63 -13.71
C SER A 94 16.23 -14.39 -13.05
N PHE A 95 15.74 -14.03 -11.86
CA PHE A 95 16.29 -12.91 -11.11
C PHE A 95 17.77 -13.14 -10.75
N ALA A 96 18.23 -14.38 -10.67
CA ALA A 96 19.64 -14.72 -10.42
C ALA A 96 20.55 -14.47 -11.63
N GLU A 97 20.00 -14.44 -12.84
CA GLU A 97 20.72 -14.25 -14.10
C GLU A 97 20.46 -12.85 -14.66
N PHE A 98 20.88 -11.81 -13.93
CA PHE A 98 20.64 -10.40 -14.30
C PHE A 98 21.14 -10.00 -15.69
N ASN A 99 22.07 -10.76 -16.27
CA ASN A 99 22.60 -10.51 -17.61
C ASN A 99 21.66 -11.00 -18.72
N SER A 100 20.80 -11.98 -18.45
CA SER A 100 19.89 -12.56 -19.45
C SER A 100 18.61 -11.75 -19.67
N ILE A 101 18.36 -10.70 -18.89
CA ILE A 101 17.18 -9.85 -19.03
C ILE A 101 17.37 -8.91 -20.25
N PRO A 102 16.39 -8.85 -21.17
CA PRO A 102 16.58 -8.29 -22.52
C PRO A 102 16.80 -6.78 -22.56
N SER A 103 16.24 -6.03 -21.61
CA SER A 103 16.38 -4.56 -21.54
C SER A 103 16.94 -4.09 -20.20
N GLY A 104 17.80 -3.07 -20.25
CA GLY A 104 18.24 -2.34 -19.05
C GLY A 104 17.08 -1.73 -18.27
N ALA A 105 16.00 -1.34 -18.95
CA ALA A 105 14.78 -0.83 -18.31
C ALA A 105 14.08 -1.91 -17.49
N PHE A 106 13.91 -3.13 -18.02
CA PHE A 106 13.35 -4.25 -17.26
C PHE A 106 14.20 -4.65 -16.05
N LYS A 107 15.53 -4.56 -16.16
CA LYS A 107 16.45 -4.75 -15.02
C LYS A 107 16.18 -3.70 -13.93
N ALA A 108 16.14 -2.42 -14.31
CA ALA A 108 15.87 -1.33 -13.37
C ALA A 108 14.47 -1.44 -12.74
N ALA A 109 13.44 -1.70 -13.54
CA ALA A 109 12.07 -1.92 -13.06
C ALA A 109 12.01 -3.09 -12.06
N SER A 110 12.69 -4.21 -12.34
CA SER A 110 12.78 -5.35 -11.42
C SER A 110 13.39 -4.95 -10.07
N VAL A 111 14.45 -4.13 -10.08
CA VAL A 111 15.09 -3.65 -8.84
C VAL A 111 14.14 -2.77 -8.02
N PHE A 112 13.45 -1.81 -8.65
CA PHE A 112 12.53 -0.91 -7.94
C PHE A 112 11.30 -1.64 -7.39
N ILE A 113 10.67 -2.51 -8.18
CA ILE A 113 9.54 -3.33 -7.71
C ILE A 113 9.99 -4.30 -6.60
N GLY A 114 11.16 -4.92 -6.76
CA GLY A 114 11.74 -5.79 -5.74
C GLY A 114 12.08 -5.04 -4.44
N MET A 115 12.61 -3.82 -4.54
CA MET A 115 12.86 -2.95 -3.38
C MET A 115 11.56 -2.63 -2.65
N SER A 116 10.48 -2.33 -3.39
CA SER A 116 9.16 -2.12 -2.81
C SER A 116 8.68 -3.35 -2.04
N MET A 117 8.75 -4.54 -2.65
CA MET A 117 8.39 -5.79 -2.01
C MET A 117 9.16 -6.00 -0.69
N VAL A 118 10.48 -5.82 -0.69
CA VAL A 118 11.32 -5.98 0.51
C VAL A 118 10.95 -4.96 1.59
N LEU A 119 10.71 -3.70 1.24
CA LEU A 119 10.30 -2.66 2.19
C LEU A 119 8.96 -3.02 2.86
N VAL A 120 7.99 -3.52 2.11
CA VAL A 120 6.67 -3.89 2.65
C VAL A 120 6.75 -5.14 3.52
N LEU A 121 7.51 -6.15 3.11
CA LEU A 121 7.76 -7.34 3.94
C LEU A 121 8.46 -6.98 5.26
N THR A 122 9.42 -6.05 5.19
CA THR A 122 10.09 -5.53 6.39
C THR A 122 9.09 -4.75 7.26
N CYS A 123 8.16 -4.00 6.67
CA CYS A 123 7.11 -3.28 7.39
C CYS A 123 6.20 -4.25 8.18
N ILE A 124 5.85 -5.41 7.62
CA ILE A 124 5.15 -6.47 8.37
C ILE A 124 6.03 -6.98 9.52
N GLY A 125 7.32 -7.20 9.29
CA GLY A 125 8.27 -7.57 10.34
C GLY A 125 8.33 -6.55 11.48
N CYS A 126 8.22 -5.25 11.17
CA CYS A 126 8.15 -4.18 12.15
C CYS A 126 6.91 -4.26 13.05
N PHE A 127 5.89 -5.06 12.73
CA PHE A 127 4.76 -5.27 13.66
C PHE A 127 5.22 -5.96 14.95
N ALA A 128 6.31 -6.74 14.92
CA ALA A 128 6.91 -7.26 16.16
C ALA A 128 7.51 -6.16 17.05
N LEU A 129 7.85 -4.98 16.50
CA LEU A 129 8.38 -3.86 17.28
C LEU A 129 7.31 -3.20 18.16
N PHE A 130 6.02 -3.48 17.94
CA PHE A 130 4.95 -3.02 18.84
C PHE A 130 5.10 -3.55 20.27
N PHE A 131 5.88 -4.61 20.50
CA PHE A 131 6.19 -5.13 21.84
C PHE A 131 7.26 -4.32 22.59
N PHE A 132 8.16 -3.64 21.87
CA PHE A 132 9.36 -3.03 22.45
C PHE A 132 9.42 -1.51 22.26
N CYS A 133 8.77 -0.97 21.23
CA CYS A 133 8.78 0.44 20.89
C CYS A 133 7.41 1.09 21.13
N SER A 134 7.38 2.42 21.26
CA SER A 134 6.11 3.13 21.36
C SER A 134 5.29 2.92 20.08
N THR A 135 3.99 2.69 20.23
CA THR A 135 3.07 2.47 19.11
C THR A 135 3.11 3.62 18.09
N GLY A 136 3.30 4.87 18.54
CA GLY A 136 3.44 6.04 17.68
C GLY A 136 4.69 6.01 16.80
N THR A 137 5.83 5.61 17.37
CA THR A 137 7.09 5.47 16.62
C THR A 137 6.99 4.35 15.58
N VAL A 138 6.42 3.20 15.92
CA VAL A 138 6.26 2.08 14.98
C VAL A 138 5.40 2.51 13.79
N TYR A 139 4.26 3.16 14.01
CA TYR A 139 3.41 3.65 12.92
C TYR A 139 4.15 4.63 12.00
N LYS A 140 4.95 5.55 12.53
CA LYS A 140 5.71 6.51 11.69
C LYS A 140 6.79 5.82 10.87
N ILE A 141 7.53 4.87 11.46
CA ILE A 141 8.55 4.08 10.74
C ILE A 141 7.89 3.30 9.61
N CYS A 142 6.81 2.57 9.90
CA CYS A 142 6.03 1.83 8.91
C CYS A 142 5.48 2.76 7.82
N GLY A 143 5.00 3.95 8.18
CA GLY A 143 4.50 4.96 7.23
C GLY A 143 5.58 5.41 6.26
N TRP A 144 6.80 5.73 6.73
CA TRP A 144 7.93 6.07 5.86
C TRP A 144 8.32 4.91 4.94
N MET A 145 8.33 3.68 5.45
CA MET A 145 8.62 2.50 4.64
C MET A 145 7.55 2.25 3.58
N GLN A 146 6.27 2.42 3.90
CA GLN A 146 5.16 2.32 2.96
C GLN A 146 5.22 3.43 1.89
N LEU A 147 5.59 4.65 2.27
CA LEU A 147 5.80 5.74 1.32
C LEU A 147 6.95 5.43 0.35
N ALA A 148 8.09 4.98 0.87
CA ALA A 148 9.24 4.59 0.06
C ALA A 148 8.92 3.40 -0.87
N ALA A 149 8.13 2.43 -0.38
CA ALA A 149 7.63 1.33 -1.19
C ALA A 149 6.72 1.81 -2.33
N GLY A 150 5.79 2.74 -2.03
CA GLY A 150 4.92 3.36 -3.04
C GLY A 150 5.71 4.13 -4.10
N THR A 151 6.71 4.93 -3.71
CA THR A 151 7.60 5.62 -4.64
C THR A 151 8.38 4.64 -5.52
N SER A 152 8.87 3.54 -4.95
CA SER A 152 9.58 2.50 -5.70
C SER A 152 8.65 1.80 -6.70
N LEU A 153 7.39 1.53 -6.35
CA LEU A 153 6.39 1.03 -7.29
C LEU A 153 6.12 2.00 -8.45
N ILE A 154 5.97 3.29 -8.15
CA ILE A 154 5.79 4.33 -9.17
C ILE A 154 6.96 4.31 -10.16
N LEU A 155 8.19 4.31 -9.66
CA LEU A 155 9.38 4.28 -10.52
C LEU A 155 9.44 2.99 -11.34
N GLY A 156 9.18 1.84 -10.73
CA GLY A 156 9.15 0.55 -11.45
C GLY A 156 8.11 0.52 -12.57
N CYS A 157 6.88 1.00 -12.31
CA CYS A 157 5.81 1.08 -13.31
C CYS A 157 6.12 2.10 -14.41
N MET A 158 6.80 3.21 -14.09
CA MET A 158 7.19 4.20 -15.10
C MET A 158 8.34 3.71 -15.98
N ILE A 159 9.31 2.99 -15.41
CA ILE A 159 10.47 2.48 -16.15
C ILE A 159 10.10 1.26 -17.00
N TYR A 160 9.12 0.46 -16.58
CA TYR A 160 8.77 -0.78 -17.27
C TYR A 160 8.42 -0.57 -18.77
N PRO A 161 7.60 0.42 -19.16
CA PRO A 161 7.33 0.74 -20.57
C PRO A 161 8.54 1.14 -21.40
N ASP A 162 9.63 1.61 -20.80
CA ASP A 162 10.87 1.92 -21.53
C ASP A 162 11.56 0.66 -22.07
N GLY A 163 11.23 -0.52 -21.55
CA GLY A 163 11.79 -1.79 -22.01
C GLY A 163 11.05 -2.44 -23.18
N TRP A 164 9.93 -1.86 -23.62
CA TRP A 164 9.10 -2.43 -24.69
C TRP A 164 9.74 -2.34 -26.07
N ASP A 165 10.80 -1.54 -26.24
CA ASP A 165 11.56 -1.39 -27.46
C ASP A 165 12.58 -2.52 -27.72
N SER A 166 12.71 -3.48 -26.79
CA SER A 166 13.60 -4.64 -26.92
C SER A 166 13.18 -5.57 -28.05
N ASP A 167 14.17 -6.23 -28.66
CA ASP A 167 13.97 -7.12 -29.81
C ASP A 167 13.04 -8.29 -29.46
N GLU A 168 13.13 -8.81 -28.24
CA GLU A 168 12.26 -9.87 -27.72
C GLU A 168 10.79 -9.43 -27.66
N VAL A 169 10.53 -8.20 -27.21
CA VAL A 169 9.17 -7.66 -27.13
C VAL A 169 8.66 -7.33 -28.53
N LYS A 170 9.46 -6.71 -29.39
CA LYS A 170 9.10 -6.45 -30.81
C LYS A 170 8.80 -7.73 -31.58
N ARG A 171 9.54 -8.81 -31.34
CA ARG A 171 9.27 -10.11 -31.96
C ARG A 171 7.87 -10.66 -31.60
N MET A 172 7.38 -10.41 -30.39
CA MET A 172 6.05 -10.84 -29.96
C MET A 172 4.95 -9.82 -30.34
N CYS A 173 5.23 -8.53 -30.17
CA CYS A 173 4.26 -7.43 -30.27
C CYS A 173 4.23 -6.74 -31.64
N GLY A 174 5.15 -7.10 -32.53
CA GLY A 174 5.33 -6.49 -33.84
C GLY A 174 6.36 -5.35 -33.84
N GLU A 175 6.94 -5.11 -35.02
CA GLU A 175 7.98 -4.08 -35.26
C GLU A 175 7.52 -2.65 -34.97
N GLN A 176 6.21 -2.40 -34.97
CA GLN A 176 5.62 -1.10 -34.60
C GLN A 176 5.70 -0.78 -33.09
N THR A 177 6.17 -1.72 -32.27
CA THR A 177 6.31 -1.53 -30.82
C THR A 177 7.51 -0.65 -30.52
N ASP A 178 7.29 0.37 -29.69
CA ASP A 178 8.32 1.30 -29.22
C ASP A 178 8.07 1.63 -27.74
N LYS A 179 8.92 2.47 -27.14
CA LYS A 179 8.78 2.89 -25.74
C LYS A 179 7.41 3.52 -25.50
N TYR A 180 6.69 3.04 -24.49
CA TYR A 180 5.30 3.43 -24.17
C TYR A 180 4.25 3.13 -25.25
N THR A 181 4.60 2.46 -26.34
CA THR A 181 3.66 2.06 -27.39
C THR A 181 3.69 0.54 -27.55
N LEU A 182 2.76 -0.14 -26.88
CA LEU A 182 2.48 -1.55 -27.16
C LEU A 182 1.87 -1.65 -28.56
N GLY A 183 2.50 -2.41 -29.46
CA GLY A 183 1.98 -2.69 -30.79
C GLY A 183 0.73 -3.58 -30.74
N ALA A 184 0.84 -4.82 -31.17
CA ALA A 184 -0.27 -5.78 -31.16
C ALA A 184 -0.53 -6.42 -29.76
N CYS A 185 0.37 -6.18 -28.79
CA CYS A 185 0.28 -6.73 -27.44
C CYS A 185 -0.69 -5.99 -26.53
N SER A 186 -1.10 -6.65 -25.45
CA SER A 186 -1.98 -6.07 -24.44
C SER A 186 -1.33 -6.06 -23.05
N VAL A 187 -1.72 -5.06 -22.24
CA VAL A 187 -1.38 -5.00 -20.82
C VAL A 187 -2.16 -6.09 -20.08
N ARG A 188 -1.48 -6.81 -19.19
CA ARG A 188 -2.06 -7.87 -18.36
C ARG A 188 -2.29 -7.41 -16.92
N TRP A 189 -2.98 -8.26 -16.16
CA TRP A 189 -3.49 -7.95 -14.83
C TRP A 189 -2.41 -7.58 -13.80
N ALA A 190 -1.18 -8.11 -13.90
CA ALA A 190 -0.14 -7.81 -12.90
C ALA A 190 0.28 -6.33 -12.94
N TYR A 191 0.34 -5.73 -14.14
CA TYR A 191 0.61 -4.30 -14.28
C TYR A 191 -0.51 -3.44 -13.68
N ILE A 192 -1.76 -3.86 -13.87
CA ILE A 192 -2.93 -3.18 -13.28
C ILE A 192 -2.91 -3.27 -11.75
N LEU A 193 -2.58 -4.45 -11.20
CA LEU A 193 -2.39 -4.63 -9.75
C LEU A 193 -1.28 -3.74 -9.20
N ALA A 194 -0.17 -3.57 -9.93
CA ALA A 194 0.92 -2.68 -9.52
C ALA A 194 0.46 -1.21 -9.43
N ILE A 195 -0.35 -0.74 -10.39
CA ILE A 195 -0.94 0.61 -10.36
C ILE A 195 -1.90 0.76 -9.17
N MET A 196 -2.76 -0.21 -8.92
CA MET A 196 -3.64 -0.18 -7.74
C MET A 196 -2.84 -0.20 -6.43
N GLY A 197 -1.72 -0.94 -6.40
CA GLY A 197 -0.80 -0.97 -5.27
C GLY A 197 -0.19 0.40 -4.95
N ILE A 198 0.06 1.25 -5.95
CA ILE A 198 0.54 2.63 -5.70
C ILE A 198 -0.49 3.42 -4.88
N MET A 199 -1.76 3.34 -5.25
CA MET A 199 -2.84 4.04 -4.54
C MET A 199 -2.98 3.54 -3.10
N ASP A 200 -2.90 2.21 -2.92
CA ASP A 200 -2.97 1.58 -1.60
C ASP A 200 -1.78 1.99 -0.72
N ALA A 201 -0.56 2.03 -1.27
CA ALA A 201 0.64 2.48 -0.56
C ALA A 201 0.50 3.91 -0.01
N LEU A 202 -0.07 4.82 -0.81
CA LEU A 202 -0.30 6.21 -0.41
C LEU A 202 -1.33 6.30 0.73
N ILE A 203 -2.43 5.55 0.63
CA ILE A 203 -3.47 5.51 1.67
C ILE A 203 -2.90 4.92 2.96
N LEU A 204 -2.18 3.80 2.88
CA LEU A 204 -1.56 3.13 4.01
C LEU A 204 -0.54 4.04 4.71
N SER A 205 0.34 4.70 3.95
CA SER A 205 1.30 5.66 4.48
C SER A 205 0.59 6.81 5.20
N PHE A 206 -0.43 7.40 4.58
CA PHE A 206 -1.20 8.48 5.20
C PHE A 206 -1.86 8.03 6.51
N LEU A 207 -2.53 6.87 6.51
CA LEU A 207 -3.14 6.30 7.70
C LEU A 207 -2.10 6.04 8.80
N ALA A 208 -0.93 5.52 8.45
CA ALA A 208 0.16 5.29 9.40
C ALA A 208 0.63 6.59 10.07
N PHE A 209 0.84 7.66 9.31
CA PHE A 209 1.21 8.96 9.87
C PHE A 209 0.11 9.55 10.75
N VAL A 210 -1.16 9.45 10.32
CA VAL A 210 -2.29 9.90 11.13
C VAL A 210 -2.33 9.13 12.46
N LEU A 211 -2.27 7.79 12.44
CA LEU A 211 -2.27 6.97 13.64
C LEU A 211 -1.06 7.25 14.54
N GLY A 212 0.12 7.41 13.96
CA GLY A 212 1.34 7.75 14.69
C GLY A 212 1.23 9.09 15.41
N ASN A 213 0.79 10.14 14.70
CA ASN A 213 0.60 11.47 15.30
C ASN A 213 -0.52 11.49 16.35
N ARG A 214 -1.58 10.71 16.13
CA ARG A 214 -2.67 10.57 17.11
C ARG A 214 -2.17 9.95 18.42
N GLN A 215 -1.30 8.95 18.34
CA GLN A 215 -0.75 8.27 19.51
C GLN A 215 0.19 9.17 20.34
N ASP A 216 1.00 10.00 19.67
CA ASP A 216 1.88 10.95 20.35
C ASP A 216 1.10 12.03 21.11
N ASN A 217 -0.01 12.51 20.54
CA ASN A 217 -0.88 13.48 21.21
C ASN A 217 -1.51 12.90 22.48
N LEU A 218 -1.98 11.65 22.44
CA LEU A 218 -2.56 10.97 23.61
C LEU A 218 -1.53 10.83 24.74
N MET A 219 -0.31 10.39 24.40
CA MET A 219 0.77 10.25 25.39
C MET A 219 1.16 11.60 26.01
N SER A 220 1.15 12.67 25.21
CA SER A 220 1.43 14.02 25.69
C SER A 220 0.35 14.54 26.66
N GLU A 221 -0.92 14.25 26.38
CA GLU A 221 -2.05 14.64 27.25
C GLU A 221 -2.01 13.91 28.60
N GLU A 222 -1.66 12.61 28.61
CA GLU A 222 -1.49 11.83 29.85
C GLU A 222 -0.36 12.40 30.73
N LEU A 223 0.79 12.74 30.14
CA LEU A 223 1.92 13.34 30.87
C LEU A 223 1.60 14.72 31.46
N LEU A 224 0.83 15.55 30.75
CA LEU A 224 0.39 16.86 31.25
C LEU A 224 -0.65 16.74 32.37
N GLY A 225 -1.55 15.76 32.27
CA GLY A 225 -2.51 15.44 33.32
C GLY A 225 -1.83 14.99 34.61
N GLU A 226 -0.83 14.11 34.52
CA GLU A 226 -0.06 13.65 35.67
C GLU A 226 0.72 14.78 36.36
N LYS A 227 1.40 15.63 35.59
CA LYS A 227 2.11 16.81 36.14
C LYS A 227 1.17 17.77 36.87
N THR A 228 -0.02 18.00 36.31
CA THR A 228 -1.02 18.86 36.95
C THR A 228 -1.55 18.23 38.23
N GLY A 229 -1.78 16.91 38.25
CA GLY A 229 -2.18 16.18 39.45
C GLY A 229 -1.13 16.23 40.57
N ASN A 230 0.15 16.07 40.23
CA ASN A 230 1.25 16.14 41.20
C ASN A 230 1.50 17.56 41.75
N ASN A 231 1.13 18.61 41.01
CA ASN A 231 1.25 20.00 41.47
C ASN A 231 0.09 20.48 42.36
N VAL A 232 -0.95 19.66 42.57
CA VAL A 232 -2.13 19.98 43.38
C VAL A 232 -2.07 19.32 44.78
N ILE A 233 -0.99 18.59 45.07
CA ILE A 233 -0.65 18.02 46.39
C ILE A 233 0.49 18.83 46.99
#